data_AF-A0A363TQB1-F1
#
_entry.id   AF-A0A363TQB1-F1
#
_cell.length_a   1.000
_cell.length_b   1.000
_cell.length_c   1.000
_cell.angle_alpha   90.00
_cell.angle_beta   90.00
_cell.angle_gamma   90.00
#
_symmetry.space_group_name_H-M   'P 1'
#
loop_
_entity.id
_entity.type
_entity.pdbx_description
1 polymer ?
#
loop_
_entity_poly.entity_id
_entity_poly.type
_entity_poly.pdbx_seq_one_letter_code
_entity_poly.pdbx_strand_id
1 'polypeptide(L)'
;RAFARFATGHGLAPARAAAARRLCAACAARPYFVAGTGRFCTRVMELLGERALVKTGAEGVFCAALPTEGLGLAVKCDDGAGRAAEVIVAALIGRFLPLGDRERAALDALVRPTLRNWNGIEVGALRPTEPLQGPTGSRCR
;
A
#
# COMPACT_ATOMS: atom_id res chain seq x y z
N ARG A 1 -10.25 -9.16 -6.49
CA ARG A 1 -11.06 -8.32 -7.43
C ARG A 1 -11.83 -7.17 -6.74
N ALA A 2 -12.29 -7.31 -5.50
CA ALA A 2 -13.12 -6.29 -4.85
C ALA A 2 -12.47 -4.88 -4.81
N PHE A 3 -11.22 -4.77 -4.33
CA PHE A 3 -10.52 -3.48 -4.23
C PHE A 3 -10.26 -2.81 -5.59
N ALA A 4 -9.88 -3.59 -6.61
CA ALA A 4 -9.73 -3.10 -7.99
C ALA A 4 -11.05 -2.53 -8.53
N ARG A 5 -12.17 -3.25 -8.34
CA ARG A 5 -13.50 -2.80 -8.77
C ARG A 5 -13.98 -1.57 -8.01
N PHE A 6 -13.74 -1.52 -6.71
CA PHE A 6 -14.08 -0.38 -5.88
C PHE A 6 -13.34 0.87 -6.36
N ALA A 7 -12.02 0.79 -6.54
CA ALA A 7 -11.24 1.98 -6.82
C ALA A 7 -11.32 2.44 -8.28
N THR A 8 -11.57 1.54 -9.23
CA THR A 8 -11.80 1.91 -10.64
C THR A 8 -13.26 2.23 -10.96
N GLY A 9 -14.21 1.69 -10.20
CA GLY A 9 -15.62 1.71 -10.52
C GLY A 9 -16.05 0.75 -11.65
N HIS A 10 -15.12 -0.01 -12.24
CA HIS A 10 -15.44 -0.95 -13.32
C HIS A 10 -16.37 -2.07 -12.85
N GLY A 11 -17.44 -2.29 -13.62
CA GLY A 11 -18.47 -3.27 -13.28
C GLY A 11 -19.30 -2.90 -12.04
N LEU A 12 -19.35 -1.62 -11.67
CA LEU A 12 -20.32 -1.07 -10.72
C LEU A 12 -21.40 -0.30 -11.49
N ALA A 13 -22.63 -0.30 -10.97
CA ALA A 13 -23.69 0.58 -11.47
C ALA A 13 -23.27 2.07 -11.36
N PRO A 14 -23.75 2.96 -12.24
CA PRO A 14 -23.26 4.35 -12.32
C PRO A 14 -23.22 5.10 -10.99
N ALA A 15 -24.29 5.00 -10.19
CA ALA A 15 -24.35 5.62 -8.87
C ALA A 15 -23.29 5.08 -7.88
N ARG A 16 -23.03 3.77 -7.90
CA ARG A 16 -22.01 3.14 -7.05
C ARG A 16 -20.60 3.49 -7.51
N ALA A 17 -20.35 3.55 -8.82
CA ALA A 17 -19.07 3.98 -9.37
C ALA A 17 -18.75 5.43 -8.98
N ALA A 18 -19.75 6.33 -9.06
CA ALA A 18 -19.60 7.72 -8.62
C ALA A 18 -19.32 7.83 -7.11
N ALA A 19 -20.05 7.07 -6.28
CA ALA A 19 -19.82 7.03 -4.85
C ALA A 19 -18.42 6.51 -4.50
N ALA A 20 -17.97 5.44 -5.15
CA ALA A 20 -16.65 4.86 -4.92
C ALA A 20 -15.53 5.82 -5.29
N ARG A 21 -15.62 6.51 -6.45
CA ARG A 21 -14.67 7.57 -6.83
C ARG A 21 -14.62 8.69 -5.80
N ARG A 22 -15.76 9.16 -5.33
CA ARG A 22 -15.84 10.21 -4.30
C ARG A 22 -15.16 9.76 -2.99
N LEU A 23 -15.37 8.51 -2.56
CA LEU A 23 -14.72 7.97 -1.37
C LEU A 23 -13.21 7.85 -1.56
N CYS A 24 -12.76 7.35 -2.71
CA CYS A 24 -11.34 7.23 -3.06
C CYS A 24 -10.63 8.60 -2.99
N ALA A 25 -11.20 9.61 -3.65
CA ALA A 25 -10.67 10.97 -3.64
C ALA A 25 -10.63 11.55 -2.21
N ALA A 26 -11.68 11.37 -1.42
CA ALA A 26 -11.73 11.84 -0.04
C ALA A 26 -10.66 11.18 0.86
N CYS A 27 -10.48 9.86 0.74
CA CYS A 27 -9.46 9.12 1.48
C CYS A 27 -8.04 9.58 1.11
N ALA A 28 -7.75 9.75 -0.18
CA ALA A 28 -6.46 10.23 -0.65
C ALA A 28 -6.19 11.69 -0.26
N ALA A 29 -7.21 12.55 -0.29
CA ALA A 29 -7.09 13.95 0.10
C ALA A 29 -6.92 14.13 1.61
N ARG A 30 -7.44 13.21 2.43
CA ARG A 30 -7.34 13.28 3.91
C ARG A 30 -6.91 11.94 4.54
N PRO A 31 -5.68 11.46 4.30
CA PRO A 31 -5.21 10.16 4.78
C PRO A 31 -5.22 10.01 6.31
N TYR A 32 -5.00 11.10 7.03
CA TYR A 32 -5.09 11.14 8.49
C TYR A 32 -6.42 10.58 9.01
N PHE A 33 -7.56 10.87 8.39
CA PHE A 33 -8.86 10.34 8.84
C PHE A 33 -9.05 8.87 8.50
N VAL A 34 -8.18 8.27 7.70
CA VAL A 34 -8.23 6.85 7.35
C VAL A 34 -7.44 6.00 8.34
N ALA A 35 -6.27 6.46 8.81
CA ALA A 35 -5.42 5.66 9.70
C ALA A 35 -4.75 6.41 10.86
N GLY A 36 -4.80 7.74 10.91
CA GLY A 36 -4.18 8.55 11.96
C GLY A 36 -2.71 8.89 11.68
N THR A 37 -2.06 9.55 12.64
CA THR A 37 -0.71 10.10 12.49
C THR A 37 0.37 9.01 12.37
N GLY A 38 1.30 9.19 11.44
CA GLY A 38 2.54 8.39 11.33
C GLY A 38 2.36 6.93 10.94
N ARG A 39 1.12 6.44 10.76
CA ARG A 39 0.84 5.07 10.37
C ARG A 39 1.19 4.82 8.91
N PHE A 40 1.51 3.56 8.59
CA PHE A 40 1.86 3.13 7.23
C PHE A 40 0.85 3.59 6.17
N CYS A 41 -0.44 3.35 6.40
CA CYS A 41 -1.50 3.69 5.44
C CYS A 41 -1.51 5.19 5.11
N THR A 42 -1.37 6.02 6.15
CA THR A 42 -1.31 7.48 6.04
C THR A 42 -0.11 7.90 5.21
N ARG A 43 1.08 7.40 5.54
CA ARG A 43 2.34 7.71 4.83
C ARG A 43 2.28 7.33 3.35
N VAL A 44 1.72 6.16 3.03
CA VAL A 44 1.60 5.71 1.62
C VAL A 44 0.59 6.56 0.84
N MET A 45 -0.56 6.89 1.42
CA MET A 45 -1.55 7.74 0.76
C MET A 45 -1.08 9.20 0.62
N GLU A 46 -0.34 9.73 1.59
CA GLU A 46 0.30 11.05 1.48
C GLU A 46 1.33 11.07 0.35
N LEU A 47 2.08 9.98 0.17
CA LEU A 47 3.08 9.85 -0.88
C LEU A 47 2.48 9.69 -2.29
N LEU A 48 1.41 8.89 -2.42
CA LEU A 48 0.93 8.43 -3.73
C LEU A 48 -0.41 9.03 -4.14
N GLY A 49 -1.13 9.67 -3.22
CA GLY A 49 -2.45 10.26 -3.44
C GLY A 49 -3.46 9.21 -3.93
N GLU A 50 -4.26 9.59 -4.92
CA GLU A 50 -5.31 8.72 -5.48
C GLU A 50 -4.77 7.48 -6.21
N ARG A 51 -3.46 7.39 -6.48
CA ARG A 51 -2.85 6.22 -7.12
C ARG A 51 -2.75 5.01 -6.19
N ALA A 52 -2.84 5.19 -4.87
CA ALA A 52 -2.80 4.09 -3.92
C ALA A 52 -3.72 4.34 -2.71
N LEU A 53 -4.74 3.50 -2.58
CA LEU A 53 -5.59 3.44 -1.39
C LEU A 53 -5.24 2.20 -0.59
N VAL A 54 -4.71 2.39 0.61
CA VAL A 54 -4.17 1.30 1.42
C VAL A 54 -4.77 1.28 2.82
N LYS A 55 -5.21 0.11 3.29
CA LYS A 55 -5.71 -0.02 4.65
C LYS A 55 -5.26 -1.31 5.31
N THR A 56 -4.72 -1.14 6.52
CA THR A 56 -4.43 -2.23 7.44
C THR A 56 -5.71 -2.84 7.99
N GLY A 57 -5.76 -4.17 8.07
CA GLY A 57 -6.76 -4.94 8.78
C GLY A 57 -6.18 -5.56 10.06
N ALA A 58 -7.00 -6.31 10.78
CA ALA A 58 -6.55 -7.06 11.96
C ALA A 58 -5.68 -8.26 11.56
N GLU A 59 -4.87 -8.76 12.49
CA GLU A 59 -4.12 -10.02 12.34
C GLU A 59 -3.24 -10.07 11.08
N GLY A 60 -2.42 -9.04 10.83
CA GLY A 60 -1.47 -9.04 9.71
C GLY A 60 -2.13 -8.95 8.33
N VAL A 61 -3.41 -8.59 8.25
CA VAL A 61 -4.09 -8.31 6.98
C VAL A 61 -3.76 -6.91 6.49
N PHE A 62 -3.55 -6.79 5.19
CA PHE A 62 -3.40 -5.50 4.52
C PHE A 62 -4.01 -5.54 3.13
N CYS A 63 -4.69 -4.46 2.76
CA CYS A 63 -5.32 -4.33 1.44
C CYS A 63 -4.86 -3.04 0.78
N ALA A 64 -4.67 -3.09 -0.54
CA ALA A 64 -4.41 -1.91 -1.36
C ALA A 64 -5.27 -1.92 -2.62
N ALA A 65 -5.59 -0.74 -3.14
CA ALA A 65 -6.07 -0.56 -4.50
C ALA A 65 -5.13 0.37 -5.26
N LEU A 66 -4.76 -0.01 -6.47
CA LEU A 66 -3.95 0.77 -7.41
C LEU A 66 -4.83 1.12 -8.61
N PRO A 67 -5.57 2.24 -8.57
CA PRO A 67 -6.65 2.50 -9.51
C PRO A 67 -6.14 2.68 -10.94
N THR A 68 -4.99 3.34 -11.11
CA THR A 68 -4.35 3.55 -12.43
C THR A 68 -3.97 2.24 -13.09
N GLU A 69 -3.60 1.23 -12.30
CA GLU A 69 -3.20 -0.09 -12.79
C GLU A 69 -4.39 -1.06 -12.87
N GLY A 70 -5.56 -0.67 -12.37
CA GLY A 70 -6.71 -1.57 -12.25
C GLY A 70 -6.47 -2.75 -11.31
N LEU A 71 -5.54 -2.62 -10.36
CA LEU A 71 -5.14 -3.70 -9.46
C LEU A 71 -5.70 -3.51 -8.05
N GLY A 72 -5.89 -4.64 -7.37
CA GLY A 72 -6.19 -4.70 -5.95
C GLY A 72 -5.32 -5.75 -5.30
N LEU A 73 -4.66 -5.39 -4.21
CA LEU A 73 -3.76 -6.23 -3.44
C LEU A 73 -4.46 -6.63 -2.13
N ALA A 74 -4.26 -7.88 -1.72
CA ALA A 74 -4.65 -8.37 -0.40
C ALA A 74 -3.53 -9.27 0.11
N VAL A 75 -2.98 -8.93 1.28
CA VAL A 75 -1.87 -9.63 1.92
C VAL A 75 -2.35 -10.06 3.30
N LYS A 76 -1.97 -11.27 3.69
CA LYS A 76 -2.13 -11.80 5.04
C LYS A 76 -0.78 -12.38 5.45
N CYS A 77 -0.28 -11.97 6.60
CA CYS A 77 0.82 -12.67 7.26
C CYS A 77 0.25 -13.73 8.20
N ASP A 78 0.74 -14.96 8.07
CA ASP A 78 0.23 -16.10 8.84
C ASP A 78 0.53 -15.98 10.34
N ASP A 79 1.62 -15.30 10.70
CA ASP A 79 2.00 -15.00 12.08
C ASP A 79 1.17 -13.87 12.72
N GLY A 80 0.22 -13.30 11.97
CA GLY A 80 -0.65 -12.20 12.42
C GLY A 80 0.06 -10.85 12.56
N ALA A 81 1.36 -10.74 12.24
CA ALA A 81 2.14 -9.54 12.50
C ALA A 81 1.99 -8.50 11.38
N GLY A 82 1.62 -7.27 11.74
CA GLY A 82 1.51 -6.16 10.79
C GLY A 82 2.85 -5.73 10.16
N ARG A 83 3.96 -5.89 10.89
CA ARG A 83 5.29 -5.43 10.45
C ARG A 83 5.75 -6.04 9.13
N ALA A 84 5.45 -7.33 8.92
CA ALA A 84 5.79 -8.03 7.69
C ALA A 84 4.82 -7.65 6.56
N ALA A 85 3.52 -7.54 6.87
CA ALA A 85 2.49 -7.18 5.91
C ALA A 85 2.72 -5.78 5.31
N GLU A 86 3.15 -4.81 6.12
CA GLU A 86 3.53 -3.47 5.67
C GLU A 86 4.68 -3.48 4.66
N VAL A 87 5.76 -4.22 4.96
CA VAL A 87 6.91 -4.38 4.05
C VAL A 87 6.50 -5.03 2.74
N ILE A 88 5.69 -6.10 2.80
CA ILE A 88 5.19 -6.81 1.62
C ILE A 88 4.34 -5.87 0.76
N VAL A 89 3.40 -5.14 1.35
CA VAL A 89 2.55 -4.20 0.60
C VAL A 89 3.38 -3.07 -0.02
N ALA A 90 4.33 -2.48 0.71
CA ALA A 90 5.20 -1.44 0.15
C ALA A 90 5.99 -1.97 -1.05
N ALA A 91 6.54 -3.18 -0.95
CA ALA A 91 7.28 -3.81 -2.03
C ALA A 91 6.39 -4.06 -3.26
N LEU A 92 5.17 -4.58 -3.05
CA LEU A 92 4.21 -4.81 -4.14
C LEU A 92 3.76 -3.50 -4.80
N ILE A 93 3.55 -2.44 -4.03
CA ILE A 93 3.25 -1.11 -4.58
C ILE A 93 4.42 -0.63 -5.44
N GLY A 94 5.66 -0.71 -4.95
CA GLY A 94 6.85 -0.30 -5.70
C GLY A 94 7.14 -1.13 -6.95
N ARG A 95 6.59 -2.35 -7.01
CA ARG A 95 6.68 -3.27 -8.15
C ARG A 95 5.63 -3.01 -9.22
N PHE A 96 4.39 -2.67 -8.82
CA PHE A 96 3.27 -2.57 -9.75
C PHE A 96 2.89 -1.13 -10.11
N LEU A 97 3.15 -0.17 -9.24
CA LEU A 97 2.86 1.23 -9.53
C LEU A 97 4.10 1.90 -10.16
N PRO A 98 3.95 2.62 -11.29
CA PRO A 98 5.00 3.49 -11.79
C PRO A 98 5.27 4.63 -10.78
N LEU A 99 6.53 4.73 -10.35
CA LEU A 99 6.98 5.72 -9.35
C LEU A 99 8.11 6.56 -9.92
N GLY A 100 8.07 7.87 -9.67
CA GLY A 100 9.22 8.74 -9.88
C GLY A 100 10.32 8.52 -8.84
N ASP A 101 11.52 9.05 -9.07
CA ASP A 101 12.70 8.78 -8.22
C ASP A 101 12.47 9.17 -6.74
N ARG A 102 11.84 10.32 -6.50
CA ARG A 102 11.51 10.78 -5.14
C ARG A 102 10.52 9.85 -4.44
N GLU A 103 9.52 9.38 -5.17
CA GLU A 103 8.50 8.47 -4.64
C GLU A 103 9.10 7.10 -4.33
N ARG A 104 9.96 6.61 -5.23
CA ARG A 104 10.70 5.38 -5.03
C ARG A 104 11.59 5.45 -3.80
N ALA A 105 12.36 6.52 -3.64
CA ALA A 105 13.21 6.71 -2.46
C ALA A 105 12.40 6.78 -1.15
N ALA A 106 11.27 7.49 -1.15
CA ALA A 106 10.40 7.58 0.02
C ALA A 106 9.72 6.23 0.36
N LEU A 107 9.29 5.49 -0.66
CA LEU A 107 8.70 4.16 -0.50
C LEU A 107 9.73 3.13 -0.03
N ASP A 108 10.99 3.22 -0.49
CA ASP A 108 12.06 2.31 -0.08
C ASP A 108 12.31 2.33 1.43
N ALA A 109 12.12 3.48 2.09
CA ALA A 109 12.17 3.59 3.55
C ALA A 109 11.04 2.80 4.26
N LEU A 110 9.92 2.55 3.57
CA LEU A 110 8.83 1.68 4.04
C LEU A 110 9.05 0.21 3.68
N VAL A 111 9.76 -0.06 2.58
CA VAL A 111 10.13 -1.42 2.16
C VAL A 111 11.23 -1.99 3.06
N ARG A 112 12.15 -1.15 3.55
CA ARG A 112 13.31 -1.58 4.35
C ARG A 112 13.39 -0.82 5.68
N PRO A 113 12.38 -0.94 6.57
CA PRO A 113 12.37 -0.18 7.81
C PRO A 113 13.42 -0.70 8.80
N THR A 114 14.14 0.23 9.42
CA THR A 114 14.99 -0.03 10.58
C THR A 114 14.12 -0.23 11.83
N LEU A 115 14.38 -1.29 12.58
CA LEU A 115 13.75 -1.55 13.87
C LEU A 115 14.53 -0.86 14.97
N ARG A 116 13.84 -0.07 15.79
CA ARG A 116 14.41 0.59 16.96
C ARG A 116 13.69 0.16 18.21
N ASN A 117 14.42 0.05 19.32
CA ASN A 117 13.82 -0.16 20.63
C ASN A 117 13.20 1.14 21.15
N TRP A 118 12.60 1.08 22.35
CA TRP A 118 11.96 2.24 22.98
C TRP A 118 12.94 3.39 23.27
N ASN A 119 14.24 3.09 23.42
CA ASN A 119 15.31 4.07 23.63
C ASN A 119 15.91 4.59 22.30
N GLY A 120 15.27 4.28 21.16
CA GLY A 120 15.68 4.74 19.84
C GLY A 120 16.92 4.04 19.26
N ILE A 121 17.46 3.03 19.94
CA ILE A 121 18.63 2.26 19.50
C ILE A 121 18.19 1.30 18.39
N GLU A 122 18.96 1.25 17.31
CA GLU A 122 18.76 0.28 16.23
C GLU A 122 19.01 -1.14 16.74
N VAL A 123 18.02 -2.02 16.56
CA VAL A 123 18.06 -3.41 17.00
C VAL A 123 17.88 -4.41 15.85
N GLY A 124 17.69 -3.92 14.62
CA GLY A 124 17.57 -4.77 13.43
C GLY A 124 16.89 -4.06 12.27
N ALA A 125 16.53 -4.82 11.24
CA ALA A 125 15.82 -4.32 10.08
C ALA A 125 14.88 -5.40 9.51
N LEU A 126 13.82 -4.96 8.84
CA LEU A 126 12.99 -5.82 8.00
C LEU A 126 13.37 -5.64 6.54
N ARG A 127 13.40 -6.73 5.79
CA ARG A 127 13.69 -6.72 4.35
C ARG A 127 12.79 -7.73 3.64
N PRO A 128 12.19 -7.37 2.49
CA PRO A 128 11.51 -8.35 1.66
C PRO A 128 12.52 -9.38 1.15
N THR A 129 12.07 -10.60 0.85
CA THR A 129 12.89 -11.60 0.15
C THR A 129 13.03 -11.22 -1.32
N GLU A 130 14.03 -11.80 -2.00
CA GLU A 130 14.33 -11.51 -3.41
C GLU A 130 13.12 -11.56 -4.36
N PRO A 131 12.14 -12.49 -4.25
CA PRO A 131 10.97 -12.50 -5.14
C PRO A 131 10.09 -11.24 -5.06
N LEU A 132 10.14 -10.55 -3.92
CA LEU A 132 9.44 -9.28 -3.70
C LEU A 132 10.34 -8.07 -3.99
N GLN A 133 11.61 -8.28 -4.33
CA GLN A 133 12.56 -7.25 -4.73
C GLN A 133 12.58 -7.12 -6.27
N GLY A 134 12.57 -5.88 -6.78
CA GLY A 134 12.85 -5.57 -8.18
C GLY A 134 11.66 -5.09 -9.03
N PRO A 135 11.92 -4.28 -10.08
CA PRO A 135 10.93 -3.92 -11.07
C PRO A 135 10.54 -5.14 -11.92
N THR A 136 9.32 -5.14 -12.47
CA THR A 136 8.79 -6.20 -13.34
C THR A 136 9.54 -6.24 -14.68
N GLY A 137 10.75 -6.79 -14.68
CA GLY A 137 11.36 -7.36 -15.88
C GLY A 137 10.70 -8.71 -16.15
N SER A 138 9.95 -8.82 -17.24
CA SER A 138 9.12 -9.95 -17.67
C SER A 138 7.75 -10.06 -16.96
N ARG A 139 6.71 -9.68 -17.71
CA ARG A 139 5.35 -10.16 -17.47
C ARG A 139 5.39 -11.68 -17.62
N CYS A 140 5.08 -12.44 -16.57
CA CYS A 140 4.58 -13.80 -16.79
C CYS A 140 3.29 -13.67 -17.60
N ARG A 141 3.31 -14.21 -18.82
CA ARG A 141 2.11 -14.48 -19.60
C ARG A 141 1.34 -15.62 -18.96
#